data_AF-A0A453SK11-F1
#
_entry.id   AF-A0A453SK11-F1
#
_cell.length_a   1.000
_cell.length_b   1.000
_cell.length_c   1.000
_cell.angle_alpha   90.00
_cell.angle_beta   90.00
_cell.angle_gamma   90.00
#
_symmetry.space_group_name_H-M   'P 1'
#
loop_
_entity.id
_entity.type
_entity.pdbx_description
1 polymer ?
#
loop_
_entity_poly.entity_id
_entity_poly.type
_entity_poly.pdbx_seq_one_letter_code
_entity_poly.pdbx_strand_id
1 'polypeptide(L)'
;MCLTFTILQVCEGIPIVRDTDHLFLELPLLKEQLEKYIDEASATGSWSQNAVRITDAWLKEGLRPRCITRDLKWGVPVPHEKYKDKVFYVWFDAPIGYISITACYTPEWEKWWKNPENVELYQFMGKDNVPFHT
;
A
#
# COMPACT_ATOMS: atom_id res chain seq x y z
N MET A 1 -24.52 8.31 8.85
CA MET A 1 -25.10 7.10 9.47
C MET A 1 -24.64 7.10 10.91
N CYS A 2 -25.50 7.53 11.84
CA CYS A 2 -25.15 7.61 13.27
C CYS A 2 -25.43 6.23 13.87
N LEU A 3 -24.39 5.54 14.36
CA LEU A 3 -24.55 4.25 15.04
C LEU A 3 -25.10 4.53 16.44
N THR A 4 -26.43 4.52 16.59
CA THR A 4 -27.10 4.91 17.84
C THR A 4 -26.94 3.90 18.98
N PHE A 5 -26.53 2.65 18.70
CA PHE A 5 -26.12 1.66 19.70
C PHE A 5 -25.05 0.74 19.12
N THR A 6 -23.79 0.90 19.53
CA THR A 6 -22.71 -0.03 19.15
C THR A 6 -22.37 -0.89 20.36
N ILE A 7 -22.43 -2.21 20.19
CA ILE A 7 -22.03 -3.20 21.21
C ILE A 7 -20.85 -3.98 20.62
N LEU A 8 -19.80 -4.21 21.41
CA LEU A 8 -18.66 -5.02 21.00
C LEU A 8 -19.08 -6.48 20.86
N GLN A 9 -18.96 -7.05 19.65
CA GLN A 9 -19.35 -8.45 19.41
C GLN A 9 -18.57 -9.46 20.25
N VAL A 10 -17.34 -9.13 20.67
CA VAL A 10 -16.46 -10.07 21.39
C VAL A 10 -16.82 -10.20 22.88
N CYS A 11 -17.24 -9.11 23.53
CA CYS A 11 -17.39 -9.04 24.98
C CYS A 11 -18.68 -8.35 25.44
N GLU A 12 -19.56 -7.99 24.51
CA GLU A 12 -20.84 -7.29 24.75
C GLU A 12 -20.70 -5.93 25.47
N GLY A 13 -19.47 -5.41 25.57
CA GLY A 13 -19.18 -4.10 26.16
C GLY A 13 -19.56 -2.93 25.26
N ILE A 14 -19.73 -1.75 25.86
CA ILE A 14 -19.95 -0.49 25.13
C ILE A 14 -18.58 0.05 24.70
N PRO A 15 -18.32 0.24 23.39
CA PRO A 15 -17.07 0.82 22.92
C PRO A 15 -16.98 2.30 23.33
N ILE A 16 -15.79 2.73 23.73
CA ILE A 16 -15.50 4.14 24.00
C ILE A 16 -14.62 4.71 22.90
N VAL A 17 -14.95 5.92 22.46
CA VAL A 17 -14.17 6.65 21.45
C VAL A 17 -12.85 7.09 22.08
N ARG A 18 -11.74 6.85 21.37
CA ARG A 18 -10.41 7.31 21.75
C ARG A 18 -9.70 7.88 20.54
N ASP A 19 -9.06 9.02 20.73
CA ASP A 19 -8.22 9.62 19.70
C ASP A 19 -6.89 8.89 19.62
N THR A 20 -6.36 8.78 18.40
CA THR A 20 -5.07 8.13 18.14
C THR A 20 -4.44 8.74 16.90
N ASP A 21 -3.13 9.01 16.95
CA ASP A 21 -2.41 9.61 15.84
C ASP A 21 -2.06 8.58 14.77
N HIS A 22 -2.12 8.96 13.49
CA HIS A 22 -1.72 8.11 12.38
C HIS A 22 -0.88 8.86 11.36
N LEU A 23 0.04 8.14 10.72
CA LEU A 23 0.73 8.61 9.51
C LEU A 23 -0.12 8.33 8.27
N PHE A 24 -0.10 9.28 7.34
CA PHE A 24 -0.77 9.18 6.04
C PHE A 24 0.25 9.37 4.91
N LEU A 25 0.12 8.56 3.87
CA LEU A 25 0.78 8.77 2.60
C LEU A 25 -0.05 9.75 1.77
N GLU A 26 0.54 10.91 1.46
CA GLU A 26 -0.07 11.98 0.67
C GLU A 26 -0.07 11.65 -0.84
N LEU A 27 -0.81 10.60 -1.21
CA LEU A 27 -0.99 10.19 -2.62
C LEU A 27 -1.43 11.33 -3.56
N PRO A 28 -2.27 12.30 -3.16
CA PRO A 28 -2.62 13.41 -4.04
C PRO A 28 -1.40 14.18 -4.58
N LEU A 29 -0.32 14.28 -3.80
CA LEU A 29 0.91 14.98 -4.22
C LEU A 29 1.69 14.21 -5.29
N LEU A 30 1.44 12.90 -5.42
CA LEU A 30 2.11 12.03 -6.38
C LEU A 30 1.30 11.85 -7.67
N LYS A 31 0.09 12.41 -7.76
CA LYS A 31 -0.88 12.12 -8.81
C LYS A 31 -0.31 12.27 -10.22
N GLU A 32 0.24 13.45 -10.56
CA GLU A 32 0.72 13.73 -11.91
C GLU A 32 1.86 12.79 -12.33
N GLN A 33 2.78 12.51 -11.40
CA GLN A 33 3.90 11.60 -11.65
C GLN A 33 3.42 10.15 -11.81
N LEU A 34 2.45 9.74 -11.00
CA LEU A 34 1.88 8.41 -11.03
C LEU A 34 1.07 8.16 -12.32
N GLU A 35 0.21 9.11 -12.72
CA GLU A 35 -0.55 9.02 -13.97
C GLU A 35 0.38 8.87 -15.17
N LYS A 36 1.41 9.71 -15.26
CA LYS A 36 2.41 9.61 -16.34
C LYS A 36 3.12 8.25 -16.33
N TYR A 37 3.54 7.78 -15.15
CA TYR A 37 4.22 6.50 -15.03
C TYR A 37 3.33 5.33 -15.45
N ILE A 38 2.06 5.31 -15.03
CA ILE A 38 1.10 4.25 -15.37
C ILE A 38 0.80 4.23 -16.87
N ASP A 39 0.64 5.40 -17.50
CA ASP A 39 0.40 5.48 -18.95
C ASP A 39 1.55 4.85 -19.74
N GLU A 40 2.80 5.16 -19.37
CA GLU A 40 3.99 4.62 -20.02
C GLU A 40 4.18 3.11 -19.69
N ALA A 41 4.07 2.74 -18.41
CA ALA A 41 4.32 1.38 -17.93
C ALA A 41 3.26 0.38 -18.41
N SER A 42 2.00 0.77 -18.46
CA SER A 42 0.91 -0.12 -18.91
C SER A 42 0.99 -0.44 -20.39
N ALA A 43 1.39 0.54 -21.21
CA ALA A 43 1.56 0.38 -22.65
C ALA A 43 2.82 -0.44 -22.98
N THR A 44 3.96 -0.09 -22.39
CA THR A 44 5.24 -0.78 -22.65
C THR A 44 5.29 -2.18 -22.02
N GLY A 45 4.76 -2.33 -20.81
CA GLY A 45 4.73 -3.60 -20.07
C GLY A 45 3.63 -4.57 -20.48
N SER A 46 2.84 -4.24 -21.52
CA SER A 46 1.75 -5.11 -22.03
C SER A 46 0.79 -5.59 -20.94
N TRP A 47 0.33 -4.66 -20.10
CA TRP A 47 -0.55 -5.01 -18.98
C TRP A 47 -1.85 -5.64 -19.47
N SER A 48 -2.42 -6.52 -18.65
CA SER A 48 -3.74 -7.07 -18.95
C SER A 48 -4.80 -5.95 -18.99
N GLN A 49 -5.76 -6.04 -19.91
CA GLN A 49 -6.83 -5.04 -20.04
C GLN A 49 -7.61 -4.83 -18.73
N ASN A 50 -7.74 -5.88 -17.92
CA ASN A 50 -8.42 -5.79 -16.62
C ASN A 50 -7.61 -4.96 -15.62
N ALA A 51 -6.28 -5.11 -15.58
CA ALA A 51 -5.43 -4.32 -14.69
C ALA A 51 -5.48 -2.83 -15.06
N VAL A 52 -5.40 -2.50 -16.36
CA VAL A 52 -5.53 -1.12 -16.85
C VAL A 52 -6.86 -0.51 -16.43
N ARG A 53 -7.99 -1.18 -16.71
CA ARG A 53 -9.33 -0.66 -16.36
C ARG A 53 -9.52 -0.44 -14.85
N ILE A 54 -8.98 -1.33 -14.01
CA ILE A 54 -9.05 -1.17 -12.55
C ILE A 54 -8.24 0.06 -12.13
N THR A 55 -7.02 0.18 -12.64
CA THR A 55 -6.12 1.31 -12.34
C THR A 55 -6.76 2.64 -12.74
N ASP A 56 -7.29 2.73 -13.96
CA ASP A 56 -7.98 3.93 -14.47
C ASP A 56 -9.18 4.32 -13.61
N ALA A 57 -9.94 3.34 -13.12
CA ALA A 57 -11.07 3.59 -12.24
C ALA A 57 -10.63 4.24 -10.92
N TRP A 58 -9.53 3.75 -10.33
CA TRP A 58 -8.95 4.32 -9.11
C TRP A 58 -8.41 5.73 -9.32
N LEU A 59 -7.72 5.98 -10.44
CA LEU A 59 -7.22 7.31 -10.79
C LEU A 59 -8.37 8.31 -11.00
N LYS A 60 -9.43 7.89 -11.69
CA LYS A 60 -10.62 8.71 -11.95
C LYS A 60 -11.39 9.07 -10.69
N GLU A 61 -11.48 8.16 -9.71
CA GLU A 61 -12.08 8.45 -8.40
C GLU A 61 -11.28 9.49 -7.59
N GLY A 62 -10.01 9.69 -7.96
CA GLY A 62 -9.09 10.61 -7.31
C GLY A 62 -8.31 9.95 -6.18
N LEU A 63 -6.99 10.13 -6.21
CA LEU A 63 -6.10 9.68 -5.14
C LEU A 63 -6.39 10.47 -3.87
N ARG A 64 -6.53 9.75 -2.75
CA ARG A 64 -6.76 10.33 -1.42
C ARG A 64 -5.64 9.93 -0.49
N PRO A 65 -5.35 10.71 0.56
CA PRO A 65 -4.39 10.28 1.57
C PRO A 65 -4.76 8.91 2.15
N ARG A 66 -3.77 8.03 2.30
CA ARG A 66 -3.97 6.67 2.83
C ARG A 66 -3.23 6.50 4.14
N CYS A 67 -3.94 6.06 5.18
CA CYS A 67 -3.32 5.78 6.47
C CYS A 67 -2.38 4.56 6.38
N ILE A 68 -1.11 4.76 6.70
CA ILE A 68 -0.05 3.74 6.60
C ILE A 68 0.35 3.14 7.95
N THR A 69 -0.37 3.43 9.03
CA THR A 69 -0.07 2.92 10.38
C THR A 69 -1.28 2.24 11.02
N ARG A 70 -1.05 1.31 11.94
CA ARG A 70 -2.10 0.61 12.69
C ARG A 70 -1.72 0.46 14.16
N ASP A 71 -2.73 0.51 15.02
CA ASP A 71 -2.64 0.18 16.45
C ASP A 71 -2.61 -1.35 16.65
N LEU A 72 -1.54 -1.99 16.18
CA LEU A 72 -1.31 -3.43 16.31
C LEU A 72 0.06 -3.67 16.93
N LYS A 73 0.22 -4.84 17.58
CA LYS A 73 1.50 -5.27 18.16
C LYS A 73 2.34 -6.12 17.21
N TRP A 74 1.73 -6.70 16.17
CA TRP A 74 2.41 -7.54 15.18
C TRP A 74 2.47 -6.83 13.82
N GLY A 75 3.67 -6.50 13.37
CA GLY A 75 3.95 -5.81 12.12
C GLY A 75 5.32 -5.11 12.16
N VAL A 76 5.69 -4.41 11.08
CA VAL A 76 6.95 -3.67 11.02
C VAL A 76 6.83 -2.39 11.89
N PRO A 77 7.70 -2.18 12.88
CA PRO A 77 7.62 -1.03 13.77
C PRO A 77 7.89 0.28 13.01
N VAL A 78 7.16 1.33 13.35
CA VAL A 78 7.39 2.66 12.77
C VAL A 78 8.63 3.28 13.41
N PRO A 79 9.67 3.67 12.65
CA PRO A 79 10.92 4.20 13.20
C PRO A 79 10.81 5.68 13.59
N HIS A 80 9.84 6.02 14.43
CA HIS A 80 9.57 7.39 14.86
C HIS A 80 9.01 7.39 16.29
N GLU A 81 9.61 8.18 17.19
CA GLU A 81 9.31 8.13 18.64
C GLU A 81 7.81 8.29 18.96
N LYS A 82 7.12 9.21 18.27
CA LYS A 82 5.67 9.42 18.41
C LYS A 82 4.82 8.16 18.13
N TYR A 83 5.33 7.22 17.34
CA TYR A 83 4.61 6.05 16.83
C TYR A 83 5.21 4.71 17.29
N LYS A 84 6.02 4.71 18.36
CA LYS A 84 6.72 3.51 18.86
C LYS A 84 5.82 2.32 19.19
N ASP A 85 4.56 2.58 19.55
CA ASP A 85 3.57 1.55 19.87
C ASP A 85 2.74 1.10 18.67
N LYS A 86 3.10 1.56 17.45
CA LYS A 86 2.39 1.27 16.21
C LYS A 86 3.28 0.54 15.22
N VAL A 87 2.61 -0.12 14.29
CA VAL A 87 3.23 -0.79 13.15
C VAL A 87 2.74 -0.19 11.83
N PHE A 88 3.49 -0.40 10.77
CA PHE A 88 3.02 -0.10 9.42
C PHE A 88 1.78 -0.95 9.08
N TYR A 89 0.89 -0.34 8.29
CA TYR A 89 -0.26 -1.04 7.75
C TYR A 89 0.20 -2.03 6.68
N VAL A 90 -0.24 -3.29 6.77
CA VAL A 90 0.23 -4.37 5.88
C VAL A 90 0.14 -4.06 4.40
N TRP A 91 -0.87 -3.31 3.95
CA TRP A 91 -1.02 -2.98 2.53
C TRP A 91 -0.07 -1.87 2.05
N PHE A 92 0.63 -1.20 2.98
CA PHE A 92 1.70 -0.27 2.65
C PHE A 92 3.05 -0.99 2.51
N ASP A 93 3.40 -1.90 3.43
CA ASP A 93 4.72 -2.53 3.45
C ASP A 93 4.77 -3.91 2.77
N ALA A 94 3.64 -4.59 2.54
CA ALA A 94 3.64 -5.90 1.86
C ALA A 94 4.30 -5.88 0.47
N PRO A 95 4.11 -4.88 -0.42
CA PRO A 95 4.84 -4.83 -1.69
C PRO A 95 6.36 -4.69 -1.52
N ILE A 96 6.82 -4.08 -0.43
CA ILE A 96 8.25 -3.99 -0.09
C ILE A 96 8.81 -5.39 0.27
N GLY A 97 7.94 -6.33 0.65
CA GLY A 97 8.27 -7.72 0.89
C GLY A 97 8.97 -8.40 -0.28
N TYR A 98 8.66 -8.06 -1.53
CA TYR A 98 9.35 -8.63 -2.70
C TYR A 98 10.85 -8.27 -2.71
N ILE A 99 11.14 -7.03 -2.32
CA ILE A 99 12.51 -6.51 -2.25
C ILE A 99 13.25 -7.16 -1.07
N SER A 100 12.61 -7.24 0.10
CA SER A 100 13.24 -7.82 1.29
C SER A 100 13.50 -9.33 1.16
N ILE A 101 12.60 -10.09 0.52
CA ILE A 101 12.81 -11.50 0.18
C ILE A 101 14.06 -11.66 -0.69
N THR A 102 14.24 -10.78 -1.69
CA THR A 102 15.42 -10.80 -2.56
C THR A 102 16.69 -10.41 -1.80
N ALA A 103 16.61 -9.46 -0.87
CA ALA A 103 17.71 -9.06 0.01
C ALA A 103 18.14 -10.19 0.97
N CYS A 104 17.20 -11.04 1.42
CA CYS A 104 17.53 -12.25 2.17
C CYS A 104 18.21 -13.31 1.30
N TYR A 105 17.93 -13.33 0.00
CA TYR A 105 18.54 -14.27 -0.95
C TYR A 105 19.96 -13.85 -1.36
N THR A 106 20.20 -12.56 -1.59
CA THR A 106 21.50 -12.06 -2.06
C THR A 106 21.82 -10.65 -1.55
N PRO A 107 23.09 -10.35 -1.18
CA PRO A 107 23.51 -8.98 -0.87
C PRO A 107 23.44 -8.05 -2.10
N GLU A 108 23.40 -8.59 -3.31
CA GLU A 108 23.36 -7.83 -4.56
C GLU A 108 21.91 -7.53 -5.03
N TRP A 109 20.92 -7.60 -4.14
CA TRP A 109 19.50 -7.45 -4.47
C TRP A 109 19.17 -6.14 -5.20
N GLU A 110 19.95 -5.08 -4.96
CA GLU A 110 19.79 -3.79 -5.63
C GLU A 110 19.96 -3.90 -7.15
N LYS A 111 20.76 -4.86 -7.65
CA LYS A 111 20.92 -5.09 -9.09
C LYS A 111 19.64 -5.58 -9.77
N TRP A 112 18.69 -6.10 -8.99
CA TRP A 112 17.38 -6.54 -9.48
C TRP A 112 16.31 -5.45 -9.32
N TRP A 113 16.28 -4.77 -8.17
CA TRP A 113 15.20 -3.83 -7.83
C TRP A 113 15.51 -2.36 -8.11
N LYS A 114 16.76 -2.02 -8.44
CA LYS A 114 17.22 -0.66 -8.76
C LYS A 114 17.94 -0.59 -10.12
N ASN A 115 17.53 -1.42 -11.07
CA ASN A 115 18.15 -1.52 -12.40
C ASN A 115 17.10 -1.64 -13.53
N PRO A 116 16.22 -0.64 -13.70
CA PRO A 116 15.11 -0.71 -14.65
C PRO A 116 15.57 -0.83 -16.12
N GLU A 117 16.80 -0.45 -16.43
CA GLU A 117 17.35 -0.55 -17.80
C GLU A 117 17.68 -1.98 -18.23
N ASN A 118 17.91 -2.89 -17.26
CA ASN A 118 18.32 -4.27 -17.53
C ASN A 118 17.38 -5.32 -16.93
N VAL A 119 16.30 -4.90 -16.27
CA VAL A 119 15.35 -5.78 -15.58
C VAL A 119 13.94 -5.50 -16.07
N GLU A 120 13.31 -6.53 -16.62
CA GLU A 120 11.87 -6.53 -16.89
C GLU A 120 11.14 -7.17 -15.70
N LEU A 121 10.32 -6.38 -15.00
CA LEU A 121 9.57 -6.83 -13.85
C LEU A 121 8.20 -7.38 -14.27
N TYR A 122 7.96 -8.66 -14.01
CA TYR A 122 6.66 -9.30 -14.19
C TYR A 122 5.99 -9.57 -12.84
N GLN A 123 4.73 -9.15 -12.68
CA GLN A 123 3.95 -9.35 -11.46
C GLN A 123 2.64 -10.08 -11.76
N PHE A 124 2.52 -11.30 -11.24
CA PHE A 124 1.31 -12.11 -11.36
C PHE A 124 0.49 -12.01 -10.08
N MET A 125 -0.78 -11.62 -10.21
CA MET A 125 -1.66 -11.41 -9.06
C MET A 125 -3.14 -11.56 -9.41
N GLY A 126 -3.99 -11.71 -8.39
CA GLY A 126 -5.44 -11.58 -8.53
C GLY A 126 -5.86 -10.12 -8.72
N LYS A 127 -7.03 -9.90 -9.33
CA LYS A 127 -7.54 -8.56 -9.64
C LYS A 127 -7.62 -7.61 -8.43
N ASP A 128 -7.87 -8.16 -7.24
CA ASP A 128 -8.06 -7.38 -6.01
C ASP A 128 -6.74 -6.79 -5.49
N ASN A 129 -5.60 -7.30 -5.95
CA ASN A 129 -4.27 -6.79 -5.60
C ASN A 129 -3.77 -5.68 -6.53
N VAL A 130 -4.42 -5.48 -7.68
CA VAL A 130 -3.98 -4.50 -8.69
C VAL A 130 -3.75 -3.11 -8.10
N PRO A 131 -4.66 -2.52 -7.29
CA PRO A 131 -4.48 -1.15 -6.77
C PRO A 131 -3.28 -0.95 -5.83
N PHE A 132 -2.64 -2.03 -5.39
CA PHE A 132 -1.45 -1.97 -4.54
C PHE A 132 -0.14 -2.14 -5.32
N HIS A 133 -0.23 -2.42 -6.63
CA HIS A 133 0.91 -2.68 -7.51
C HIS A 133 0.94 -1.77 -8.74
N THR A 134 -0.08 -0.92 -8.92
CA THR A 134 -0.25 0.00 -10.05
C THR A 134 -0.37 1.43 -9.56
#